data_AF-A0AA51MWW6-F1
#
_entry.id   AF-A0AA51MWW6-F1
#
_cell.length_a   1.000
_cell.length_b   1.000
_cell.length_c   1.000
_cell.angle_alpha   90.00
_cell.angle_beta   90.00
_cell.angle_gamma   90.00
#
_symmetry.space_group_name_H-M   'P 1'
#
loop_
_entity.id
_entity.type
_entity.pdbx_description
1 polymer ?
#
loop_
_entity_poly.entity_id
_entity_poly.type
_entity_poly.pdbx_seq_one_letter_code
_entity_poly.pdbx_strand_id
1 'polypeptide(L)'
;MKEFALYKGEDILSIGTISDIANQLEVRKDTIAYYKTQAYRRKLDKRKKSNNPMILIEIEEDIMEKCFADNGRSCIVLRAKNCKDCKFFKTQKQVEESKKKAMNRINKLDIHTKSNIINLYFEGLCFVGDDAIV
;
A
#
# COMPACT_ATOMS: atom_id res chain seq x y z
N MET A 1 4.42 -7.97 -15.69
CA MET A 1 5.70 -7.41 -16.17
C MET A 1 6.18 -6.46 -15.08
N LYS A 2 7.48 -6.22 -14.89
CA LYS A 2 7.95 -5.32 -13.82
C LYS A 2 8.24 -3.94 -14.40
N GLU A 3 7.62 -2.91 -13.85
CA GLU A 3 7.91 -1.51 -14.17
C GLU A 3 8.90 -0.91 -13.18
N PHE A 4 9.66 0.05 -13.66
CA PHE A 4 10.72 0.71 -12.90
C PHE A 4 10.70 2.20 -13.17
N ALA A 5 11.09 2.98 -12.16
CA ALA A 5 11.43 4.39 -12.28
C ALA A 5 12.95 4.55 -12.10
N LEU A 6 13.61 5.21 -13.06
CA LEU A 6 15.00 5.62 -12.93
C LEU A 6 15.07 7.07 -12.47
N TYR A 7 15.68 7.28 -11.31
CA TYR A 7 15.94 8.59 -10.72
C TYR A 7 17.38 9.03 -10.95
N LYS A 8 17.59 10.35 -10.96
CA LYS A 8 18.89 11.01 -10.91
C LYS A 8 18.81 12.14 -9.88
N GLY A 9 19.26 11.85 -8.65
CA GLY A 9 18.96 12.72 -7.51
C GLY A 9 17.47 12.71 -7.20
N GLU A 10 16.84 13.88 -7.21
CA GLU A 10 15.40 14.06 -6.97
C GLU A 10 14.59 13.98 -8.28
N ASP A 11 15.25 14.04 -9.44
CA ASP A 11 14.58 14.07 -10.75
C ASP A 11 14.32 12.65 -11.27
N ILE A 12 13.13 12.46 -11.86
CA ILE A 12 12.79 11.23 -12.61
C ILE A 12 13.31 11.38 -14.04
N LEU A 13 14.12 10.42 -14.50
CA LEU A 13 14.65 10.39 -15.87
C LEU A 13 13.74 9.62 -16.83
N SER A 14 13.23 8.46 -16.41
CA SER A 14 12.43 7.58 -17.26
C SER A 14 11.66 6.56 -16.41
N ILE A 15 10.51 6.13 -16.92
CA ILE A 15 9.63 5.13 -16.32
C ILE A 15 9.30 4.09 -17.39
N GLY A 16 9.32 2.81 -17.02
CA GLY A 16 8.93 1.71 -17.90
C GLY A 16 9.65 0.41 -17.54
N THR A 17 9.74 -0.53 -18.49
CA THR A 17 10.57 -1.71 -18.27
C THR A 17 12.05 -1.36 -18.39
N ILE A 18 12.94 -2.25 -17.90
CA ILE A 18 14.40 -2.08 -18.07
C ILE A 18 14.78 -1.92 -19.55
N SER A 19 14.06 -2.58 -20.46
CA SER A 19 14.32 -2.48 -21.90
C SER A 19 13.93 -1.10 -22.45
N ASP A 20 12.79 -0.57 -22.01
CA ASP A 20 12.28 0.73 -22.48
C ASP A 20 13.19 1.87 -22.01
N ILE A 21 13.56 1.85 -20.72
CA ILE A 21 14.48 2.82 -20.12
C ILE A 21 15.85 2.77 -20.83
N ALA A 22 16.36 1.56 -21.11
CA ALA A 22 17.62 1.38 -21.82
C ALA A 22 17.57 1.94 -23.25
N ASN A 23 16.48 1.72 -23.97
CA ASN A 23 16.30 2.24 -25.33
C ASN A 23 16.16 3.77 -25.33
N GLN A 24 15.37 4.33 -24.40
CA GLN A 24 15.14 5.78 -24.31
C GLN A 24 16.42 6.56 -23.97
N LEU A 25 17.30 5.98 -23.16
CA LEU A 25 18.55 6.61 -22.74
C LEU A 25 19.75 6.17 -23.60
N GLU A 26 19.53 5.33 -24.62
CA GLU A 26 20.58 4.77 -25.49
C GLU A 26 21.72 4.08 -24.71
N VAL A 27 21.35 3.35 -23.65
CA VAL A 27 22.31 2.62 -22.80
C VAL A 27 22.05 1.11 -22.80
N ARG A 28 23.05 0.35 -22.38
CA ARG A 28 22.91 -1.11 -22.20
C ARG A 28 21.93 -1.42 -21.07
N LYS A 29 21.09 -2.45 -21.27
CA LYS A 29 20.16 -2.98 -20.24
C LYS A 29 20.87 -3.33 -18.93
N ASP A 30 22.08 -3.89 -19.02
CA ASP A 30 22.90 -4.25 -17.84
C ASP A 30 23.26 -3.02 -17.00
N THR A 31 23.48 -1.87 -17.63
CA THR A 31 23.77 -0.61 -16.92
C THR A 31 22.57 -0.15 -16.10
N ILE A 32 21.36 -0.23 -16.67
CA ILE A 32 20.13 0.09 -15.95
C ILE A 32 19.91 -0.90 -14.80
N ALA A 33 20.03 -2.20 -15.06
CA ALA A 33 19.87 -3.24 -14.04
C ALA A 33 20.90 -3.09 -12.90
N TYR A 34 22.11 -2.64 -13.20
CA TYR A 34 23.17 -2.42 -12.22
C TYR A 34 22.77 -1.41 -11.14
N TYR A 35 22.02 -0.35 -11.47
CA TYR A 35 21.57 0.65 -10.49
C TYR A 35 20.63 0.11 -9.41
N LYS A 36 19.99 -1.05 -9.66
CA LYS A 36 19.16 -1.77 -8.67
C LYS A 36 19.99 -2.61 -7.68
N THR A 37 21.26 -2.89 -7.97
CA THR A 37 22.04 -3.91 -7.26
C THR A 37 22.52 -3.45 -5.88
N GLN A 38 22.70 -4.40 -4.96
CA GLN A 38 23.30 -4.13 -3.64
C GLN A 38 24.75 -3.64 -3.75
N ALA A 39 25.49 -4.12 -4.76
CA ALA A 39 26.85 -3.68 -5.02
C ALA A 39 26.90 -2.19 -5.35
N TYR A 40 25.95 -1.69 -6.15
CA TYR A 40 25.85 -0.27 -6.47
C TYR A 40 25.45 0.57 -5.25
N ARG A 41 24.46 0.12 -4.46
CA ARG A 41 24.10 0.77 -3.19
C ARG A 41 25.29 0.96 -2.26
N ARG A 42 26.06 -0.11 -2.01
CA ARG A 42 27.29 -0.05 -1.19
C ARG A 42 28.34 0.93 -1.73
N LYS A 43 28.39 1.16 -3.05
CA LYS A 43 29.27 2.16 -3.65
C LYS A 43 28.77 3.59 -3.40
N LEU A 44 27.45 3.80 -3.32
CA LEU A 44 26.86 5.09 -2.98
C LEU A 44 27.09 5.44 -1.50
N ASP A 45 26.93 4.48 -0.59
CA ASP A 45 27.10 4.69 0.86
C ASP A 45 28.51 5.18 1.23
N LYS A 46 29.52 4.78 0.44
CA LYS A 46 30.92 5.19 0.63
C LYS A 46 31.21 6.61 0.14
N ARG A 47 30.28 7.28 -0.55
CA ARG A 47 30.47 8.64 -1.08
C ARG A 47 30.19 9.65 0.03
N LYS A 48 31.12 10.60 0.25
CA LYS A 48 31.02 11.62 1.32
C LYS A 48 29.86 12.61 1.15
N LYS A 49 29.31 12.76 -0.06
CA LYS A 49 28.02 13.37 -0.41
C LYS A 49 27.95 13.38 -1.94
N SER A 50 26.97 12.71 -2.53
CA SER A 50 26.65 12.92 -3.94
C SER A 50 25.20 13.35 -4.01
N ASN A 51 24.95 14.60 -4.39
CA ASN A 51 23.59 15.15 -4.56
C ASN A 51 22.89 14.60 -5.81
N ASN A 52 23.46 13.57 -6.47
CA ASN A 52 22.99 13.13 -7.78
C ASN A 52 23.24 11.62 -8.08
N PRO A 53 22.82 10.68 -7.21
CA PRO A 53 22.91 9.25 -7.50
C PRO A 53 21.87 8.83 -8.53
N MET A 54 22.21 7.84 -9.37
CA MET A 54 21.23 7.19 -10.25
C MET A 54 20.62 5.99 -9.53
N ILE A 55 19.30 5.97 -9.31
CA ILE A 55 18.66 4.90 -8.53
C ILE A 55 17.50 4.33 -9.35
N LEU A 56 17.47 3.01 -9.51
CA LEU A 56 16.36 2.30 -10.13
C LEU A 56 15.45 1.72 -9.04
N ILE A 57 14.21 2.20 -8.99
CA ILE A 57 13.20 1.75 -8.04
C ILE A 57 12.16 0.93 -8.81
N GLU A 58 11.81 -0.24 -8.27
CA GLU A 58 10.71 -1.04 -8.81
C GLU A 58 9.40 -0.35 -8.45
N ILE A 59 8.61 -0.01 -9.47
CA ILE A 59 7.26 0.49 -9.26
C ILE A 59 6.41 -0.76 -9.08
N GLU A 60 6.09 -1.08 -7.83
CA GLU A 60 5.10 -2.11 -7.58
C GLU A 60 3.74 -1.56 -8.01
N GLU A 61 3.08 -2.23 -8.95
CA GLU A 61 1.65 -2.03 -9.28
C GLU A 61 0.72 -2.40 -8.10
N ASP A 62 1.25 -2.52 -6.88
CA ASP A 62 0.56 -2.90 -5.65
C ASP A 62 -0.25 -1.74 -5.04
N ILE A 63 -0.78 -0.86 -5.89
CA ILE A 63 -2.16 -0.37 -5.68
C ILE A 63 -3.13 -1.34 -6.38
N MET A 64 -2.79 -2.63 -6.49
CA MET A 64 -3.80 -3.67 -6.58
C MET A 64 -4.61 -3.62 -5.29
N GLU A 65 -5.84 -3.13 -5.41
CA GLU A 65 -6.86 -3.18 -4.37
C GLU A 65 -6.96 -4.60 -3.78
N LYS A 66 -6.28 -4.85 -2.66
CA LYS A 66 -6.37 -6.13 -1.94
C LYS A 66 -7.74 -6.18 -1.25
N CYS A 67 -8.46 -7.28 -1.47
CA CYS A 67 -9.73 -7.53 -0.77
C CYS A 67 -9.47 -7.65 0.73
N PHE A 68 -10.26 -6.95 1.56
CA PHE A 68 -10.12 -6.98 3.03
C PHE A 68 -10.20 -8.39 3.63
N ALA A 69 -10.84 -9.31 2.92
CA ALA A 69 -11.06 -10.68 3.37
C ALA A 69 -10.07 -11.68 2.76
N ASP A 70 -9.09 -11.25 1.95
CA ASP A 70 -8.12 -12.16 1.34
C ASP A 70 -6.84 -12.24 2.19
N ASN A 71 -6.51 -13.44 2.68
CA ASN A 71 -5.26 -13.70 3.40
C ASN A 71 -4.11 -14.18 2.47
N GLY A 72 -4.34 -14.16 1.16
CA GLY A 72 -3.43 -14.65 0.12
C GLY A 72 -3.71 -16.10 -0.30
N ARG A 73 -4.13 -16.97 0.62
CA ARG A 73 -4.42 -18.40 0.35
C ARG A 73 -5.91 -18.71 0.25
N SER A 74 -6.74 -18.05 1.05
CA SER A 74 -8.18 -18.27 1.15
C SER A 74 -8.92 -16.98 1.53
N CYS A 75 -10.24 -16.97 1.35
CA CYS A 75 -11.09 -15.90 1.86
C CYS A 75 -11.44 -16.17 3.33
N ILE A 76 -11.34 -15.15 4.18
CA ILE A 76 -11.67 -15.21 5.61
C ILE A 76 -13.20 -15.29 5.80
N VAL A 77 -13.97 -14.66 4.91
CA VAL A 77 -15.44 -14.55 5.02
C VAL A 77 -16.16 -15.69 4.29
N LEU A 78 -15.66 -16.10 3.12
CA LEU A 78 -16.29 -17.12 2.27
C LEU A 78 -15.42 -18.36 2.18
N ARG A 79 -16.04 -19.54 2.08
CA ARG A 79 -15.30 -20.80 1.88
C ARG A 79 -14.62 -20.89 0.50
N ALA A 80 -15.16 -20.21 -0.51
CA ALA A 80 -14.60 -20.15 -1.86
C ALA A 80 -13.95 -18.78 -2.14
N LYS A 81 -12.75 -18.78 -2.74
CA LYS A 81 -12.00 -17.57 -3.06
C LYS A 81 -12.25 -17.13 -4.51
N ASN A 82 -13.22 -16.25 -4.72
CA ASN A 82 -13.60 -15.71 -6.04
C ASN A 82 -13.50 -14.16 -6.09
N CYS A 83 -12.38 -13.57 -5.66
CA CYS A 83 -12.26 -12.12 -5.46
C CYS A 83 -12.53 -11.24 -6.70
N LYS A 84 -12.40 -11.77 -7.92
CA LYS A 84 -12.65 -11.01 -9.17
C LYS A 84 -14.13 -10.75 -9.45
N ASP A 85 -15.00 -11.63 -9.00
CA ASP A 85 -16.46 -11.54 -9.17
C ASP A 85 -17.15 -11.80 -7.82
N CYS A 86 -16.69 -11.08 -6.79
CA CYS A 86 -17.21 -11.22 -5.43
C CYS A 86 -18.08 -10.02 -5.10
N LYS A 87 -19.38 -10.26 -4.83
CA LYS A 87 -20.31 -9.22 -4.34
C LYS A 87 -19.87 -8.59 -3.01
N PHE A 88 -19.02 -9.27 -2.24
CA PHE A 88 -18.47 -8.80 -0.98
C PHE A 88 -17.09 -8.16 -1.10
N PHE A 89 -16.54 -8.05 -2.32
CA PHE A 89 -15.23 -7.44 -2.52
C PHE A 89 -15.25 -5.99 -2.02
N LYS A 90 -14.30 -5.66 -1.15
CA LYS A 90 -14.02 -4.29 -0.69
C LYS A 90 -12.54 -4.16 -0.39
N THR A 91 -12.02 -2.96 -0.60
CA THR A 91 -10.68 -2.60 -0.13
C THR A 91 -10.66 -2.33 1.36
N GLN A 92 -9.48 -2.41 1.96
CA GLN A 92 -9.29 -2.06 3.36
C GLN A 92 -9.79 -0.64 3.68
N LYS A 93 -9.49 0.32 2.79
CA LYS A 93 -9.94 1.72 2.91
C LYS A 93 -11.46 1.84 2.90
N GLN A 94 -12.14 1.15 1.98
CA GLN A 94 -13.61 1.15 1.91
C GLN A 94 -14.26 0.53 3.16
N VAL A 95 -13.61 -0.49 3.76
CA VAL A 95 -14.07 -1.09 5.01
C VAL A 95 -13.96 -0.10 6.17
N GLU A 96 -12.83 0.59 6.29
CA GLU A 96 -12.61 1.60 7.32
C GLU A 96 -13.59 2.77 7.21
N GLU A 97 -13.83 3.27 6.00
CA GLU A 97 -14.84 4.30 5.76
C GLU A 97 -16.26 3.82 6.13
N SER A 98 -16.58 2.57 5.82
CA SER A 98 -17.87 1.96 6.20
C SER A 98 -18.00 1.84 7.73
N LYS A 99 -16.94 1.41 8.42
CA LYS A 99 -16.87 1.35 9.89
C LYS A 99 -17.05 2.74 10.50
N LYS A 100 -16.35 3.75 9.98
CA LYS A 100 -16.47 5.15 10.44
C LYS A 100 -17.89 5.68 10.28
N LYS A 101 -18.54 5.42 9.14
CA LYS A 101 -19.96 5.80 8.92
C LYS A 101 -20.89 5.12 9.92
N ALA A 102 -20.69 3.85 10.23
CA ALA A 102 -21.47 3.13 11.23
C ALA A 102 -21.27 3.73 12.64
N MET A 103 -20.02 3.98 13.03
CA MET A 103 -19.71 4.60 14.32
C MET A 103 -20.27 6.02 14.45
N ASN A 104 -20.18 6.83 13.39
CA ASN A 104 -20.77 8.16 13.36
C ASN A 104 -22.29 8.15 13.53
N ARG A 105 -22.98 7.08 13.08
CA ARG A 105 -24.42 6.92 13.31
C ARG A 105 -24.69 6.52 14.75
N ILE A 106 -23.95 5.55 15.30
CA ILE A 106 -24.09 5.10 16.69
C ILE A 106 -23.86 6.27 17.66
N ASN A 107 -22.86 7.12 17.38
CA ASN A 107 -22.56 8.29 18.20
C ASN A 107 -23.63 9.38 18.18
N LYS A 108 -24.55 9.37 17.21
CA LYS A 108 -25.68 10.29 17.12
C LYS A 108 -26.94 9.79 17.84
N LEU A 109 -26.95 8.54 18.32
CA LEU A 109 -28.07 7.97 19.05
C LEU A 109 -28.11 8.50 20.49
N ASP A 110 -29.24 8.23 21.16
CA ASP A 110 -29.38 8.53 22.58
C ASP A 110 -28.35 7.75 23.41
N ILE A 111 -28.00 8.32 24.57
CA ILE A 111 -26.92 7.84 25.43
C ILE A 111 -27.16 6.39 25.88
N HIS A 112 -28.42 6.01 26.13
CA HIS A 112 -28.75 4.69 26.63
C HIS A 112 -28.63 3.62 25.53
N THR A 113 -29.23 3.86 24.37
CA THR A 113 -29.10 2.99 23.19
C THR A 113 -27.65 2.87 22.74
N LYS A 114 -26.91 3.99 22.70
CA LYS A 114 -25.49 3.99 22.41
C LYS A 114 -24.71 3.09 23.38
N SER A 115 -24.91 3.27 24.68
CA SER A 115 -24.22 2.48 25.71
C SER A 115 -24.54 0.99 25.61
N ASN A 116 -25.81 0.64 25.37
CA ASN A 116 -26.22 -0.76 25.19
C ASN A 116 -25.56 -1.40 23.96
N ILE A 117 -25.50 -0.70 22.83
CA ILE A 117 -24.83 -1.19 21.61
C ILE A 117 -23.34 -1.40 21.86
N ILE A 118 -22.67 -0.44 22.51
CA ILE A 118 -21.23 -0.53 22.79
C ILE A 118 -20.92 -1.72 23.70
N ASN A 119 -21.72 -1.93 24.75
CA ASN A 119 -21.52 -3.04 25.67
C ASN A 119 -21.75 -4.41 25.01
N LEU A 120 -22.74 -4.54 24.13
CA LEU A 120 -23.08 -5.81 23.49
C LEU A 120 -22.11 -6.23 22.39
N TYR A 121 -21.62 -5.27 21.60
CA TYR A 121 -20.85 -5.57 20.38
C TYR A 121 -19.37 -5.20 20.46
N PHE A 122 -18.98 -4.39 21.44
CA PHE A 122 -17.63 -3.85 21.58
C PHE A 122 -17.04 -4.03 22.98
N GLU A 123 -17.63 -4.90 23.81
CA GLU A 123 -17.14 -5.25 25.16
C GLU A 123 -16.82 -4.03 26.06
N GLY A 124 -17.55 -2.92 25.87
CA GLY A 124 -17.36 -1.70 26.67
C GLY A 124 -16.29 -0.72 26.16
N LEU A 125 -15.67 -0.97 24.99
CA LEU A 125 -14.76 -0.01 24.33
C LEU A 125 -15.54 1.19 23.76
N CYS A 126 -15.73 2.22 24.60
CA CYS A 126 -16.18 3.54 24.15
C CYS A 126 -14.99 4.34 23.57
N PHE A 127 -14.84 4.38 22.25
CA PHE A 127 -13.90 5.30 21.59
C PHE A 127 -14.53 6.69 21.43
N VAL A 128 -13.94 7.70 22.07
CA VAL A 128 -14.30 9.11 21.88
C VAL A 128 -13.14 9.80 21.16
N GLY A 129 -13.27 10.02 19.85
CA GLY A 129 -12.24 10.72 19.08
C GLY A 129 -10.95 9.93 18.85
N ASP A 130 -10.06 10.48 18.03
CA ASP A 130 -8.98 9.80 17.29
C ASP A 130 -7.82 9.20 18.11
N ASP A 131 -7.96 8.96 19.42
CA ASP A 131 -6.91 8.33 20.22
C ASP A 131 -7.46 7.23 21.13
N ALA A 132 -7.17 5.98 20.76
CA ALA A 132 -7.19 4.84 21.67
C ALA A 132 -5.77 4.64 22.20
N ILE A 133 -5.51 4.99 23.46
CA ILE A 133 -4.27 4.62 24.16
C ILE A 133 -4.57 3.37 24.99
N VAL A 134 -3.85 2.30 24.63
CA VAL A 134 -3.52 1.04 25.32
C VAL A 134 -4.34 0.68 26.57
#